data_AF-A0AAX3SYQ4-F1
#
_entry.id   AF-A0AAX3SYQ4-F1
#
_cell.length_a   1.000
_cell.length_b   1.000
_cell.length_c   1.000
_cell.angle_alpha   90.00
_cell.angle_beta   90.00
_cell.angle_gamma   90.00
#
_symmetry.space_group_name_H-M   'P 1'
#
loop_
_entity.id
_entity.type
_entity.pdbx_description
1 polymer ?
#
loop_
_entity_poly.entity_id
_entity_poly.type
_entity_poly.pdbx_seq_one_letter_code
_entity_poly.pdbx_strand_id
1 'polypeptide(L)' 'MTFYTDKRTIFTYQKNNSKNEEKETFTQFSRCCNELGVEIITTSIPQAKGQIEQLWDTLQDRLKMN' A
#
# COMPACT_ATOMS: atom_id res chain seq x y z
N MET A 1 -6.91 11.09 -1.95
CA MET A 1 -6.83 10.12 -0.85
C MET A 1 -5.69 9.18 -1.16
N THR A 2 -4.85 8.84 -0.19
CA THR A 2 -3.57 8.16 -0.47
C THR A 2 -3.36 6.98 0.47
N PHE A 3 -2.96 5.85 -0.08
CA PHE A 3 -2.72 4.60 0.62
C PHE A 3 -1.21 4.34 0.72
N TYR A 4 -0.66 4.46 1.93
CA TYR A 4 0.75 4.18 2.19
C TYR A 4 0.93 2.71 2.53
N THR A 5 1.87 2.05 1.85
CA THR A 5 2.14 0.63 2.06
C THR A 5 3.63 0.31 1.95
N ASP A 6 4.01 -0.83 2.52
CA ASP A 6 5.34 -1.40 2.34
C ASP A 6 5.53 -1.81 0.87
N LYS A 7 6.79 -1.81 0.39
CA LYS A 7 7.13 -2.17 -0.98
C LYS A 7 7.01 -3.69 -1.21
N ARG A 8 5.80 -4.22 -1.09
CA ARG A 8 5.44 -5.61 -1.39
C ARG A 8 4.83 -5.74 -2.78
N THR A 9 5.13 -6.85 -3.44
CA THR A 9 4.67 -7.20 -4.79
C THR A 9 3.14 -7.28 -4.92
N ILE A 10 2.41 -7.46 -3.81
CA ILE A 10 0.94 -7.44 -3.80
C ILE A 10 0.35 -6.05 -4.13
N PHE A 11 1.13 -4.98 -3.92
CA PHE A 11 0.74 -3.60 -4.18
C PHE A 11 1.45 -3.00 -5.40
N THR A 12 2.60 -3.56 -5.78
CA THR A 12 3.40 -3.10 -6.93
C THR A 12 3.72 -4.26 -7.85
N TYR A 13 3.25 -4.21 -9.10
CA TYR A 13 3.70 -5.12 -10.13
C TYR A 13 4.94 -4.53 -10.83
N GLN A 14 6.09 -5.19 -10.72
CA GLN A 14 7.27 -4.87 -11.53
C GLN A 14 7.22 -5.70 -12.83
N LYS A 15 6.95 -5.03 -13.95
CA LYS A 15 7.03 -5.64 -15.28
C LYS A 15 8.51 -5.95 -15.57
N ASN A 16 8.88 -7.22 -15.56
CA ASN A 16 10.16 -7.68 -16.09
C ASN A 16 10.16 -7.50 -17.61
N ASN A 17 10.57 -6.33 -18.11
CA ASN A 17 11.09 -6.03 -19.46
C ASN A 17 10.57 -6.86 -20.67
N SER A 18 9.31 -7.27 -20.67
CA SER A 18 8.71 -8.04 -21.76
C SER A 18 7.96 -7.09 -22.69
N LYS A 19 8.44 -7.06 -23.94
CA LYS A 19 8.03 -6.22 -25.09
C LYS A 19 6.58 -6.39 -25.58
N ASN A 20 5.64 -6.78 -24.72
CA ASN A 20 4.22 -6.72 -25.08
C ASN A 20 3.56 -5.56 -24.35
N GLU A 21 3.25 -4.55 -25.16
CA GLU A 21 2.31 -3.48 -24.89
C GLU A 21 0.92 -4.09 -24.59
N GLU A 22 0.07 -3.33 -23.89
CA GLU A 22 -1.40 -3.52 -23.76
C GLU A 22 -2.03 -4.25 -22.56
N LYS A 23 -1.32 -4.58 -21.48
CA LYS A 23 -2.04 -4.90 -20.22
C LYS A 23 -1.44 -4.16 -19.05
N GLU A 24 -2.08 -3.06 -18.68
CA GLU A 24 -2.05 -2.49 -17.33
C GLU A 24 -2.44 -3.60 -16.34
N THR A 25 -1.45 -4.40 -15.93
CA THR A 25 -1.68 -5.60 -15.14
C THR A 25 -1.63 -5.19 -13.68
N PHE A 26 -2.65 -4.43 -13.27
CA PHE A 26 -2.88 -4.12 -11.87
C PHE A 26 -3.19 -5.41 -11.10
N THR A 27 -2.78 -5.48 -9.84
CA THR A 27 -3.42 -6.42 -8.92
C THR A 27 -4.87 -5.98 -8.75
N GLN A 28 -5.79 -6.87 -8.39
CA GLN A 28 -7.18 -6.48 -8.15
C GLN A 28 -7.27 -5.33 -7.14
N PHE A 29 -6.36 -5.30 -6.16
CA PHE A 29 -6.24 -4.21 -5.20
C PHE A 29 -5.86 -2.88 -5.86
N SER A 30 -4.79 -2.84 -6.67
CA SER A 30 -4.38 -1.59 -7.32
C SER A 30 -5.37 -1.12 -8.38
N ARG A 31 -6.10 -2.05 -9.01
CA ARG A 31 -7.22 -1.73 -9.90
C ARG A 31 -8.33 -1.00 -9.15
N CYS A 32 -8.79 -1.54 -8.01
CA CYS A 32 -9.82 -0.90 -7.20
C CYS A 32 -9.36 0.48 -6.69
N CYS A 33 -8.10 0.62 -6.26
CA CYS A 33 -7.57 1.92 -5.84
C CYS A 33 -7.62 2.94 -6.99
N ASN A 34 -7.27 2.54 -8.21
CA ASN A 34 -7.37 3.40 -9.39
C ASN A 34 -8.82 3.81 -9.69
N GLU A 35 -9.75 2.84 -9.69
CA GLU A 35 -11.19 3.09 -9.92
C GLU A 35 -11.79 4.04 -8.86
N LEU A 36 -11.26 4.02 -7.63
CA LEU A 36 -11.69 4.89 -6.53
C LEU A 36 -10.92 6.22 -6.44
N GLY A 37 -9.96 6.50 -7.35
CA GLY A 37 -9.13 7.70 -7.29
C GLY A 37 -8.21 7.76 -6.06
N VAL A 38 -7.81 6.59 -5.55
CA VAL A 38 -6.89 6.43 -4.42
C VAL A 38 -5.48 6.13 -4.96
N GLU A 39 -4.54 7.00 -4.63
CA GLU A 39 -3.13 6.83 -5.00
C GLU A 39 -2.45 5.82 -4.05
N ILE A 40 -1.67 4.88 -4.59
CA ILE A 40 -0.86 3.95 -3.79
C ILE A 40 0.58 4.45 -3.75
N ILE A 41 1.08 4.76 -2.55
CA ILE A 41 2.48 5.13 -2.33
C ILE A 41 3.18 4.00 -1.58
N THR A 42 4.25 3.46 -2.17
CA THR A 42 5.05 2.42 -1.53
C THR A 42 6.37 2.97 -1.02
N THR A 43 6.73 2.63 0.21
CA THR A 43 8.00 3.03 0.81
C THR A 43 8.59 1.91 1.65
N SER A 44 9.90 1.71 1.53
CA SER A 44 10.68 0.80 2.39
C SER A 44 11.31 1.54 3.57
N ILE A 45 11.05 2.85 3.70
CA ILE A 45 11.75 3.73 4.64
C ILE A 45 11.10 3.62 6.03
N PRO A 46 11.87 3.24 7.08
CA PRO A 46 11.35 3.10 8.45
C PRO A 46 10.67 4.34 9.01
N GLN A 47 11.14 5.53 8.63
CA GLN A 47 10.58 6.82 9.05
C GLN A 47 9.10 6.99 8.67
N ALA A 48 8.65 6.39 7.57
CA ALA A 48 7.24 6.39 7.17
C ALA A 48 6.40 5.38 7.98
N LYS A 49 7.04 4.37 8.59
CA LYS A 49 6.37 3.35 9.41
C LYS A 49 6.13 3.82 10.84
N GLY A 50 6.98 4.71 11.38
CA GLY A 50 6.82 5.21 12.75
C GLY A 50 5.47 5.89 13.02
N GLN A 51 4.82 6.50 12.02
CA GLN A 51 3.47 7.06 12.17
C GLN A 51 2.39 5.97 12.29
N ILE A 52 2.51 4.91 11.48
CA ILE A 52 1.59 3.76 11.52
C ILE A 52 1.76 2.99 12.82
N GLU A 53 3.00 2.78 13.27
CA GLU A 53 3.31 2.11 14.54
C GLU A 53 2.76 2.89 15.74
N GLN A 54 2.95 4.22 15.80
CA GLN A 54 2.35 5.07 16.85
C GLN A 54 0.82 5.03 16.85
N LEU A 55 0.20 5.07 15.67
CA LEU A 55 -1.25 4.95 15.54
C LEU A 55 -1.73 3.57 16.00
N TRP A 56 -1.02 2.52 15.62
CA TRP A 56 -1.35 1.15 15.97
C TRP A 56 -1.28 0.92 17.48
N ASP A 57 -0.23 1.41 18.15
CA ASP A 57 -0.11 1.36 19.62
C ASP A 57 -1.28 2.11 20.28
N THR A 58 -1.61 3.31 19.78
CA THR A 58 -2.76 4.09 20.28
C THR A 58 -4.09 3.34 20.13
N LEU A 59 -4.28 2.63 19.00
CA LEU A 59 -5.48 1.85 18.74
C LEU A 59 -5.54 0.60 19.63
N GLN A 60 -4.41 -0.08 19.83
CA GLN A 60 -4.32 -1.23 20.73
C GLN A 60 -4.61 -0.85 22.18
N ASP A 61 -4.10 0.29 22.65
CA ASP A 61 -4.38 0.78 24.01
C ASP A 61 -5.86 1.05 24.23
N ARG A 62 -6.61 1.48 23.20
CA ARG A 62 -8.06 1.71 23.28
C ARG A 62 -8.89 0.42 23.24
N LEU A 63 -8.33 -0.68 22.75
CA LEU A 63 -8.98 -1.98 22.72
C LEU A 63 -8.71 -2.80 23.98
N LYS A 64 -7.79 -2.38 24.86
CA LYS A 64 -7.59 -3.00 26.16
C LYS A 64 -8.85 -2.78 27.00
N MET A 65 -9.68 -3.82 27.07
CA MET A 65 -10.74 -3.96 28.06
C MET A 65 -10.05 -4.17 29.41
N ASN A 66 -9.95 -3.11 30.22
CA ASN A 66 -9.85 -3.29 31.67
C ASN A 66 -11.15 -3.88 32.20
#